data_AF-H3NED4-F1
#
_entry.id   AF-H3NED4-F1
#
_cell.length_a   1.000
_cell.length_b   1.000
_cell.length_c   1.000
_cell.angle_alpha   90.00
_cell.angle_beta   90.00
_cell.angle_gamma   90.00
#
_symmetry.space_group_name_H-M   'P 1'
#
loop_
_entity.id
_entity.type
_entity.pdbx_description
1 polymer ?
#
loop_
_entity_poly.entity_id
_entity_poly.type
_entity_poly.pdbx_seq_one_letter_code
_entity_poly.pdbx_strand_id
1 'polypeptide(L)'
;MGKLNSFRDVVQDLFYNEIFEELSSHVEENPSEIDCSSYDVECSDEASLDFFEVKRVNIKRAPDDRLDFDVIVSADLVIGETVKRNRETDGVEQWFSSSK
;
A
#
# COMPACT_ATOMS: atom_id res chain seq x y z
N MET A 1 2.17 -20.68 -7.12
CA MET A 1 3.44 -20.33 -6.44
C MET A 1 4.47 -19.98 -7.49
N GLY A 2 4.73 -18.68 -7.66
CA GLY A 2 5.88 -18.22 -8.45
C GLY A 2 7.18 -18.69 -7.81
N LYS A 3 8.25 -18.78 -8.61
CA LYS A 3 9.55 -19.20 -8.10
C LYS A 3 10.08 -18.08 -7.17
N LEU A 4 10.18 -18.35 -5.87
CA LEU A 4 10.76 -17.42 -4.89
C LEU A 4 12.26 -17.28 -5.19
N ASN A 5 12.65 -16.17 -5.82
CA ASN A 5 14.03 -15.97 -6.28
C ASN A 5 14.79 -14.96 -5.42
N SER A 6 14.10 -14.25 -4.51
CA SER A 6 14.67 -13.22 -3.65
C SER A 6 14.00 -13.15 -2.29
N PHE A 7 14.67 -12.55 -1.30
CA PHE A 7 14.06 -12.30 0.02
C PHE A 7 12.81 -11.41 -0.07
N ARG A 8 12.76 -10.50 -1.04
CA ARG A 8 11.57 -9.69 -1.37
C ARG A 8 10.37 -10.58 -1.71
N ASP A 9 10.57 -11.60 -2.55
CA ASP A 9 9.49 -12.52 -2.93
C ASP A 9 9.02 -13.35 -1.73
N VAL A 10 9.94 -13.74 -0.85
CA VAL A 10 9.62 -14.44 0.41
C VAL A 10 8.79 -13.54 1.33
N VAL A 11 9.16 -12.27 1.49
CA VAL A 11 8.40 -11.30 2.29
C VAL A 11 7.01 -11.10 1.69
N GLN A 12 6.90 -10.92 0.37
CA GLN A 12 5.61 -10.75 -0.28
C GLN A 12 4.71 -11.98 -0.13
N ASP A 13 5.23 -13.20 -0.25
CA ASP A 13 4.44 -14.44 -0.14
C ASP A 13 4.02 -14.72 1.32
N LEU A 14 4.93 -14.56 2.28
CA LEU A 14 4.66 -14.87 3.69
C LEU A 14 3.76 -13.84 4.38
N PHE A 15 3.94 -12.56 4.07
CA PHE A 15 3.24 -11.45 4.72
C PHE A 15 2.17 -10.83 3.83
N TYR A 16 1.77 -11.48 2.73
CA TYR A 16 0.81 -10.91 1.79
C TYR A 16 -0.46 -10.41 2.49
N ASN A 17 -1.11 -11.29 3.25
CA ASN A 17 -2.38 -10.99 3.91
C ASN A 17 -2.20 -9.92 4.99
N GLU A 18 -1.14 -10.00 5.82
CA GLU A 18 -0.90 -9.01 6.88
C GLU A 18 -0.66 -7.62 6.29
N ILE A 19 0.14 -7.51 5.23
CA ILE A 19 0.38 -6.23 4.55
C ILE A 19 -0.90 -5.74 3.87
N PHE A 20 -1.65 -6.62 3.21
CA PHE A 20 -2.90 -6.24 2.54
C PHE A 20 -3.94 -5.71 3.53
N GLU A 21 -4.14 -6.40 4.65
CA GLU A 21 -5.13 -6.03 5.67
C GLU A 21 -4.77 -4.70 6.34
N GLU A 22 -3.52 -4.54 6.76
CA GLU A 22 -3.03 -3.30 7.38
C GLU A 22 -3.09 -2.12 6.39
N LEU A 23 -2.63 -2.32 5.16
CA LEU A 23 -2.63 -1.26 4.15
C LEU A 23 -4.04 -0.88 3.71
N SER A 24 -4.94 -1.86 3.52
CA SER A 24 -6.35 -1.59 3.21
C SER A 24 -7.00 -0.76 4.33
N SER A 25 -6.79 -1.17 5.59
CA SER A 25 -7.35 -0.45 6.74
C SER A 25 -6.82 0.98 6.81
N HIS A 26 -5.51 1.16 6.63
CA HIS A 26 -4.90 2.49 6.63
C HIS A 26 -5.46 3.40 5.52
N VAL A 27 -5.60 2.87 4.31
CA VAL A 27 -6.13 3.60 3.14
C VAL A 27 -7.60 3.99 3.33
N GLU A 28 -8.44 3.05 3.80
CA GLU A 28 -9.87 3.29 4.02
C GLU A 28 -10.16 4.26 5.17
N GLU A 29 -9.33 4.25 6.22
CA GLU A 29 -9.49 5.13 7.38
C GLU A 29 -9.00 6.56 7.11
N ASN A 30 -8.05 6.73 6.18
CA ASN A 30 -7.37 8.01 5.94
C ASN A 30 -7.39 8.43 4.44
N PRO A 31 -8.55 8.40 3.76
CA PRO A 31 -8.61 8.63 2.31
C PRO A 31 -8.15 10.03 1.88
N SER A 32 -8.24 11.02 2.76
CA SER A 32 -7.81 12.40 2.53
C SER A 32 -6.33 12.67 2.86
N GLU A 33 -5.66 11.74 3.57
CA GLU A 33 -4.22 11.82 3.85
C GLU A 33 -3.37 11.21 2.73
N ILE A 34 -4.02 10.47 1.83
CA ILE A 34 -3.42 9.97 0.61
C ILE A 34 -3.24 11.19 -0.31
N ASP A 35 -2.00 11.65 -0.46
CA ASP A 35 -1.62 12.78 -1.32
C ASP A 35 -1.73 12.42 -2.82
N CYS A 36 -2.90 11.96 -3.23
CA CYS A 36 -3.25 11.51 -4.56
C CYS A 36 -4.45 12.30 -5.05
N SER A 37 -4.21 13.19 -6.02
CA SER A 37 -5.25 13.76 -6.88
C SER A 37 -5.11 13.19 -8.28
N SER A 38 -6.21 12.91 -8.95
CA SER A 38 -6.25 12.56 -10.36
C SER A 38 -6.93 13.64 -11.19
N TYR A 39 -7.12 13.39 -12.48
CA TYR A 39 -7.87 14.31 -13.35
C TYR A 39 -9.35 14.37 -12.98
N ASP A 40 -9.93 13.24 -12.55
CA ASP A 40 -11.36 13.11 -12.25
C ASP A 40 -11.66 13.23 -10.74
N VAL A 41 -10.65 13.10 -9.88
CA VAL A 41 -10.77 13.16 -8.41
C VAL A 41 -9.77 14.17 -7.85
N GLU A 42 -10.24 15.33 -7.37
CA GLU A 42 -9.36 16.38 -6.84
C GLU A 42 -9.16 16.24 -5.33
N CYS A 43 -10.18 15.79 -4.60
CA CYS A 43 -10.13 15.58 -3.14
C CYS A 43 -10.84 14.27 -2.78
N SER A 44 -10.08 13.20 -2.58
CA SER A 44 -10.64 11.89 -2.24
C SER A 44 -11.35 11.89 -0.88
N ASP A 45 -12.64 11.57 -0.88
CA ASP A 45 -13.43 11.28 0.32
C ASP A 45 -13.53 9.78 0.60
N GLU A 46 -13.16 8.95 -0.37
CA GLU A 46 -13.08 7.51 -0.29
C GLU A 46 -11.78 7.00 -0.95
N ALA A 47 -11.19 5.93 -0.41
CA ALA A 47 -10.07 5.23 -1.00
C ALA A 47 -10.12 3.74 -0.62
N SER A 48 -9.68 2.87 -1.53
CA SER A 48 -9.59 1.43 -1.30
C SER A 48 -8.37 0.85 -2.00
N LEU A 49 -7.79 -0.20 -1.41
CA LEU A 49 -6.66 -0.94 -1.98
C LEU A 49 -7.15 -1.99 -2.98
N ASP A 50 -6.66 -1.94 -4.23
CA ASP A 50 -6.90 -2.99 -5.23
C ASP A 50 -5.77 -4.04 -5.19
N PHE A 51 -4.53 -3.57 -5.26
CA PHE A 51 -3.36 -4.44 -5.28
C PHE A 51 -2.15 -3.77 -4.65
N PHE A 52 -1.18 -4.57 -4.20
CA PHE A 52 0.14 -4.06 -3.84
C PHE A 52 1.26 -5.01 -4.25
N GLU A 53 2.45 -4.45 -4.44
CA GLU A 53 3.67 -5.19 -4.65
C GLU A 53 4.78 -4.67 -3.74
N VAL A 54 5.47 -5.58 -3.06
CA VAL A 54 6.68 -5.25 -2.30
C VAL A 54 7.77 -4.86 -3.30
N LYS A 55 8.13 -3.59 -3.40
CA LYS A 55 9.21 -3.15 -4.31
C LYS A 55 10.58 -3.35 -3.69
N ARG A 56 10.70 -3.18 -2.38
CA ARG A 56 12.00 -3.26 -1.68
C ARG A 56 11.86 -3.72 -0.24
N VAL A 57 12.86 -4.48 0.21
CA VAL A 57 13.05 -4.85 1.62
C VAL A 57 14.42 -4.35 2.06
N ASN A 58 14.44 -3.52 3.11
CA ASN A 58 15.68 -3.00 3.69
C ASN A 58 15.97 -3.71 5.00
N ILE A 59 17.04 -4.51 5.01
CA ILE A 59 17.46 -5.24 6.20
C ILE A 59 18.12 -4.27 7.18
N LYS A 60 17.63 -4.28 8.42
CA LYS A 60 18.22 -3.59 9.57
C LYS A 60 18.85 -4.62 10.51
N ARG A 61 19.89 -4.18 11.21
CA ARG A 61 20.56 -4.99 12.22
C ARG A 61 19.89 -4.72 13.56
N ALA A 62 19.25 -5.72 14.14
CA ALA A 62 18.67 -5.62 15.48
C ALA A 62 19.76 -5.88 16.55
N PRO A 63 19.62 -5.34 17.77
CA PRO A 63 20.50 -5.66 18.89
C PRO A 63 20.16 -7.04 19.49
N ASP A 64 20.40 -8.10 18.72
CA ASP A 64 20.33 -9.54 19.06
C ASP A 64 20.50 -10.36 17.75
N ASP A 65 20.21 -11.67 17.77
CA ASP A 65 20.19 -12.53 16.57
C ASP A 65 18.87 -12.39 15.75
N ARG A 66 18.09 -11.32 15.95
CA ARG A 66 16.87 -11.05 15.18
C ARG A 66 17.19 -10.22 13.94
N LEU A 67 16.30 -10.33 12.96
CA LEU A 67 16.36 -9.58 11.72
C LEU A 67 15.16 -8.63 11.67
N ASP A 68 15.43 -7.34 11.76
CA ASP A 68 14.42 -6.31 11.50
C ASP A 68 14.52 -5.88 10.04
N PHE A 69 13.39 -5.51 9.43
CA PHE A 69 13.41 -5.01 8.07
C PHE A 69 12.28 -4.02 7.84
N ASP A 70 12.55 -3.03 6.98
CA ASP A 70 11.51 -2.17 6.42
C ASP A 70 11.06 -2.71 5.08
N VAL A 71 9.80 -2.46 4.77
CA VAL A 71 9.21 -2.82 3.48
C VAL A 71 8.73 -1.55 2.78
N ILE A 72 9.09 -1.39 1.51
CA ILE A 72 8.52 -0.39 0.63
C ILE A 72 7.60 -1.12 -0.35
N VAL A 73 6.34 -0.71 -0.37
CA VAL A 73 5.31 -1.27 -1.25
C VAL A 73 4.86 -0.19 -2.24
N SER A 74 4.57 -0.61 -3.47
CA SER A 74 3.71 0.17 -4.35
C SER A 74 2.31 -0.42 -4.29
N ALA A 75 1.31 0.45 -4.22
CA ALA A 75 -0.09 0.09 -4.07
C ALA A 75 -0.91 0.76 -5.17
N ASP A 76 -1.71 -0.05 -5.85
CA ASP A 76 -2.74 0.42 -6.75
C ASP A 76 -4.00 0.66 -5.93
N LEU A 77 -4.43 1.91 -5.88
CA LEU A 77 -5.59 2.36 -5.13
C LEU A 77 -6.71 2.76 -6.08
N VAL A 78 -7.93 2.60 -5.63
CA VAL A 78 -9.10 3.25 -6.21
C VAL A 78 -9.52 4.37 -5.28
N ILE A 79 -9.46 5.61 -5.77
CA ILE A 79 -9.93 6.79 -5.05
C ILE A 79 -11.29 7.22 -5.60
N GLY A 80 -12.11 7.81 -4.73
CA GLY A 80 -13.40 8.35 -5.09
C GLY A 80 -13.63 9.72 -4.48
N GLU A 81 -14.43 10.52 -5.18
CA GLU A 81 -14.96 11.78 -4.67
C GLU A 81 -16.45 11.89 -5.01
N THR A 82 -17.26 12.32 -4.04
CA THR A 82 -18.67 12.61 -4.26
C THR A 82 -18.93 14.12 -4.29
N VAL A 83 -18.96 14.71 -5.49
CA VAL A 83 -19.34 16.12 -5.68
C VAL A 83 -20.84 16.22 -5.99
N LYS A 84 -21.60 16.73 -5.01
CA LYS A 84 -23.07 16.89 -5.04
C LYS A 84 -23.85 15.58 -5.21
N ARG A 85 -23.95 15.08 -6.44
CA ARG A 85 -24.71 13.87 -6.83
C ARG A 85 -23.97 13.02 -7.87
N ASN A 86 -22.79 13.46 -8.29
CA ASN A 86 -21.94 12.71 -9.19
C ASN A 86 -20.84 12.09 -8.34
N ARG A 87 -20.63 10.80 -8.54
CA ARG A 87 -19.51 10.06 -7.95
C ARG A 87 -18.52 9.83 -9.06
N GLU A 88 -17.33 10.35 -8.88
CA GLU A 88 -16.18 10.09 -9.75
C GLU A 88 -15.24 9.14 -9.01
N THR A 89 -14.58 8.25 -9.76
CA THR A 89 -13.58 7.33 -9.21
C THR A 89 -12.44 7.20 -10.19
N ASP A 90 -11.22 7.06 -9.69
CA ASP A 90 -10.05 6.86 -10.52
C ASP A 90 -9.04 5.92 -9.85
N GLY A 91 -8.15 5.35 -10.66
CA GLY A 91 -7.05 4.50 -10.23
C GLY A 91 -5.76 5.31 -10.06
N VAL A 92 -5.08 5.16 -8.93
CA VAL A 92 -3.81 5.85 -8.65
C VAL A 92 -2.79 4.88 -8.06
N GLU A 93 -1.52 5.03 -8.44
CA GLU A 93 -0.41 4.30 -7.82
C GLU A 93 0.17 5.16 -6.68
N GLN A 94 0.25 4.60 -5.48
CA GLN A 94 0.85 5.26 -4.31
C GLN A 94 1.87 4.36 -3.62
N TRP A 95 2.95 4.96 -3.13
CA TRP A 95 4.03 4.25 -2.47
C TRP A 95 3.94 4.43 -0.96
N PHE A 96 4.09 3.33 -0.23
CA PHE A 96 4.09 3.32 1.22
C PHE A 96 5.37 2.67 1.75
N SER A 97 5.86 3.19 2.88
CA SER A 97 6.96 2.56 3.61
C SER A 97 6.47 2.17 5.00
N SER A 98 6.61 0.89 5.34
CA SER A 98 6.42 0.43 6.71
C SER A 98 7.79 0.35 7.39
N SER A 99 7.91 1.03 8.54
CA SER A 99 9.01 0.81 9.47
C SER A 99 8.45 0.15 10.72
N LYS A 100 8.85 -1.10 10.98
CA LYS A 100 8.55 -1.79 12.23
C LYS A 100 9.82 -1.87 13.09
#